data_AF-A0A8H8UFP3-F1
#
_entry.id   AF-A0A8H8UFP3-F1
#
_cell.length_a   1.000
_cell.length_b   1.000
_cell.length_c   1.000
_cell.angle_alpha   90.00
_cell.angle_beta   90.00
_cell.angle_gamma   90.00
#
_symmetry.space_group_name_H-M   'P 1'
#
loop_
_entity.id
_entity.type
_entity.pdbx_description
1 polymer ?
#
loop_
_entity_poly.entity_id
_entity_poly.type
_entity_poly.pdbx_seq_one_letter_code
_entity_poly.pdbx_strand_id
1 'polypeptide(L)'
;MDSESRYKEMSDPLVRQALRIIYSAPFNPAEHRLLSSFVRDSVSPKTTSLYFLRRISKDESLQDHDEQVLRRLFAEWKCLVERFRRTTLRSHPSDFPVFRRDKGVCCITGRSRLWWDVLGWSQTIITPIIPDGIDDLFRSAECMVDPNADVVQLHLLELLSVFLTDKQVELLRLALSAEPSDFEVCRKYLTMSKHAAAAFREGQINLQPNWNIERRPHEDLESMCRYRLWAPLPVLVPLPITYQGQSLGSGSPIKMMTPDPKLAPLPSSFLLGIHSRFCHSLKSLEVDREMRARRPSKVSTPWLSGLRQTCFARAFPWVRGLWSYFPRRGRVWVYRLLLSVGARMYEKPNFWTQRVPFGLYIKHGRMKLIPEGEAPALQLVENLTNIPAPRLVDFVDDNDYTYLVMTRLPGRPLMQELYTMSYPERTAFANDIRAFIQQLKNIPNTNKSAICDANGGPVFDYRLPGRRGGPFQSEAEFNDFVITQERFREPCHSRHHSICFTHADLNPNNILIEEGRLSAIVDFGCAGYYPEYWEYTKAMFSTPGLDSSFPQLFKEVFGDSFRDELNAEEQLWCHRSPF
;
A
#
# COMPACT_ATOMS: atom_id res chain seq x y z
N MET A 1 -6.24 -18.10 6.75
CA MET A 1 -5.14 -18.97 6.31
C MET A 1 -3.91 -18.48 7.04
N ASP A 2 -3.26 -19.34 7.83
CA ASP A 2 -2.10 -18.94 8.62
C ASP A 2 -0.99 -18.39 7.69
N SER A 3 -0.38 -17.27 8.07
CA SER A 3 0.74 -16.67 7.37
C SER A 3 1.89 -17.66 7.17
N GLU A 4 2.08 -18.58 8.12
CA GLU A 4 3.13 -19.59 8.10
C GLU A 4 2.83 -20.72 7.08
N SER A 5 1.57 -21.17 7.02
CA SER A 5 1.10 -22.14 6.01
C SER A 5 1.18 -21.57 4.59
N ARG A 6 0.78 -20.31 4.39
CA ARG A 6 0.88 -19.65 3.08
C ARG A 6 2.34 -19.42 2.66
N TYR A 7 3.22 -19.08 3.62
CA TYR A 7 4.65 -18.96 3.39
C TYR A 7 5.27 -20.30 2.96
N LYS A 8 4.88 -21.40 3.62
CA LYS A 8 5.30 -22.75 3.25
C LYS A 8 4.85 -23.15 1.84
N GLU A 9 3.61 -22.84 1.45
CA GLU A 9 3.15 -23.07 0.07
C GLU A 9 3.89 -22.20 -0.96
N MET A 10 4.13 -20.92 -0.66
CA MET A 10 4.85 -20.01 -1.56
C MET A 10 6.34 -20.34 -1.71
N SER A 11 6.91 -21.09 -0.76
CA SER A 11 8.30 -21.55 -0.81
C SER A 11 8.50 -22.87 -1.58
N ASP A 12 7.40 -23.51 -2.04
CA ASP A 12 7.47 -24.71 -2.87
C ASP A 12 8.28 -24.44 -4.17
N PRO A 13 9.19 -25.36 -4.56
CA PRO A 13 10.04 -25.18 -5.74
C PRO A 13 9.26 -24.93 -7.03
N LEU A 14 8.10 -25.58 -7.22
CA LEU A 14 7.29 -25.45 -8.42
C LEU A 14 6.65 -24.06 -8.51
N VAL A 15 6.19 -23.54 -7.37
CA VAL A 15 5.64 -22.18 -7.27
C VAL A 15 6.71 -21.15 -7.61
N ARG A 16 7.91 -21.31 -7.04
CA ARG A 16 9.05 -20.44 -7.36
C ARG A 16 9.44 -20.50 -8.82
N GLN A 17 9.45 -21.69 -9.43
CA GLN A 17 9.76 -21.86 -10.85
C GLN A 17 8.72 -21.18 -11.74
N ALA A 18 7.41 -21.40 -11.49
CA ALA A 18 6.34 -20.76 -12.24
C ALA A 18 6.41 -19.23 -12.16
N LEU A 19 6.59 -18.68 -10.95
CA LEU A 19 6.73 -17.24 -10.76
C LEU A 19 7.97 -16.68 -11.47
N ARG A 20 9.11 -17.38 -11.44
CA ARG A 20 10.32 -16.96 -12.18
C ARG A 20 10.06 -16.84 -13.67
N ILE A 21 9.39 -17.82 -14.27
CA ILE A 21 9.03 -17.81 -15.70
C ILE A 21 8.10 -16.62 -16.01
N ILE A 22 7.10 -16.37 -15.14
CA ILE A 22 6.20 -15.22 -15.30
C ILE A 22 6.99 -13.91 -15.30
N TYR A 23 7.88 -13.70 -14.33
CA TYR A 23 8.63 -12.45 -14.19
C TYR A 23 9.78 -12.28 -15.18
N SER A 24 10.20 -13.35 -15.89
CA SER A 24 11.16 -13.27 -16.99
C SER A 24 10.52 -12.94 -18.34
N ALA A 25 9.19 -13.02 -18.44
CA ALA A 25 8.48 -12.73 -19.68
C ALA A 25 8.47 -11.21 -19.99
N PRO A 26 8.31 -10.80 -21.26
CA PRO A 26 8.33 -9.38 -21.65
C PRO A 26 6.98 -8.68 -21.38
N PHE A 27 6.52 -8.74 -20.13
CA PHE A 27 5.31 -8.06 -19.67
C PHE A 27 5.63 -6.81 -18.86
N ASN A 28 4.67 -5.88 -18.80
CA ASN A 28 4.79 -4.73 -17.91
C ASN A 28 4.50 -5.10 -16.44
N PRO A 29 4.82 -4.24 -15.46
CA PRO A 29 4.60 -4.54 -14.03
C PRO A 29 3.16 -4.91 -13.64
N ALA A 30 2.15 -4.31 -14.26
CA ALA A 30 0.75 -4.63 -13.98
C ALA A 30 0.36 -5.99 -14.56
N GLU A 31 0.84 -6.31 -15.75
CA GLU A 31 0.64 -7.61 -16.40
C GLU A 31 1.33 -8.75 -15.62
N HIS A 32 2.55 -8.53 -15.14
CA HIS A 32 3.23 -9.48 -14.24
C HIS A 32 2.43 -9.71 -12.95
N ARG A 33 1.92 -8.65 -12.31
CA ARG A 33 1.08 -8.81 -11.11
C ARG A 33 -0.20 -9.60 -11.42
N LEU A 34 -0.88 -9.27 -12.52
CA LEU A 34 -2.09 -9.97 -12.96
C LEU A 34 -1.84 -11.45 -13.22
N LEU A 35 -0.77 -11.83 -13.93
CA LEU A 35 -0.49 -13.24 -14.20
C LEU A 35 0.05 -13.96 -12.95
N SER A 36 0.87 -13.30 -12.13
CA SER A 36 1.37 -13.90 -10.91
C SER A 36 0.28 -14.15 -9.86
N SER A 37 -0.79 -13.35 -9.83
CA SER A 37 -1.92 -13.56 -8.92
C SER A 37 -2.70 -14.84 -9.26
N PHE A 38 -2.72 -15.27 -10.53
CA PHE A 38 -3.27 -16.58 -10.91
C PHE A 38 -2.63 -17.71 -10.10
N VAL A 39 -1.31 -17.65 -9.89
CA VAL A 39 -0.60 -18.63 -9.06
C VAL A 39 -0.76 -18.33 -7.57
N ARG A 40 -0.43 -17.09 -7.14
CA ARG A 40 -0.28 -16.70 -5.72
C ARG A 40 -1.58 -16.69 -4.92
N ASP A 41 -2.69 -16.38 -5.58
CA ASP A 41 -4.00 -16.23 -4.93
C ASP A 41 -4.93 -17.43 -5.18
N SER A 42 -4.47 -18.42 -5.95
CA SER A 42 -5.19 -19.67 -6.12
C SER A 42 -5.37 -20.43 -4.81
N VAL A 43 -6.35 -21.33 -4.78
CA VAL A 43 -6.62 -22.18 -3.62
C VAL A 43 -5.49 -23.15 -3.35
N SER A 44 -4.80 -23.60 -4.40
CA SER A 44 -3.60 -24.42 -4.30
C SER A 44 -2.51 -23.89 -5.24
N PRO A 45 -1.61 -23.01 -4.76
CA PRO A 45 -0.53 -22.46 -5.57
C PRO A 45 0.31 -23.53 -6.26
N LYS A 46 0.54 -24.67 -5.58
CA LYS A 46 1.30 -25.80 -6.12
C LYS A 46 0.61 -26.45 -7.33
N THR A 47 -0.67 -26.77 -7.23
CA THR A 47 -1.44 -27.37 -8.34
C THR A 47 -1.55 -26.41 -9.51
N THR A 48 -1.80 -25.13 -9.25
CA THR A 48 -1.83 -24.09 -10.28
C THR A 48 -0.49 -23.95 -10.98
N SER A 49 0.62 -24.03 -10.24
CA SER A 49 1.98 -23.99 -10.80
C SER A 49 2.26 -25.20 -11.67
N LEU A 50 1.82 -26.41 -11.27
CA LEU A 50 1.93 -27.60 -12.11
C LEU A 50 1.15 -27.48 -13.41
N TYR A 51 -0.08 -26.97 -13.35
CA TYR A 51 -0.88 -26.69 -14.54
C TYR A 51 -0.16 -25.70 -15.47
N PHE A 52 0.30 -24.58 -14.91
CA PHE A 52 1.06 -23.55 -15.63
C PHE A 52 2.30 -24.12 -16.33
N LEU A 53 3.15 -24.85 -15.59
CA LEU A 53 4.38 -25.43 -16.10
C LEU A 53 4.13 -26.47 -17.19
N ARG A 54 3.09 -27.32 -17.03
CA ARG A 54 2.69 -28.30 -18.07
C ARG A 54 2.18 -27.62 -19.34
N ARG A 55 1.53 -26.47 -19.22
CA ARG A 55 1.01 -25.73 -20.35
C ARG A 55 2.13 -25.10 -21.18
N ILE A 56 3.21 -24.68 -20.51
CA ILE A 56 4.40 -24.08 -21.14
C ILE A 56 5.36 -25.16 -21.67
N SER A 57 5.63 -26.22 -20.91
CA SER A 57 6.67 -27.23 -21.25
C SER A 57 6.24 -28.21 -22.36
N LYS A 58 5.39 -27.80 -23.32
CA LYS A 58 4.84 -28.69 -24.34
C LYS A 58 5.70 -28.88 -25.59
N ASP A 59 6.84 -28.20 -25.72
CA ASP A 59 7.86 -28.53 -26.72
C ASP A 59 9.19 -27.84 -26.38
N GLU A 60 10.27 -28.60 -26.18
CA GLU A 60 11.61 -28.06 -25.84
C GLU A 60 12.31 -27.32 -27.00
N SER A 61 11.66 -27.15 -28.15
CA SER A 61 12.35 -26.81 -29.40
C SER A 61 12.29 -25.33 -29.83
N LEU A 62 11.46 -24.46 -29.24
CA LEU A 62 11.32 -23.06 -29.71
C LEU A 62 10.98 -22.09 -28.57
N GLN A 63 11.91 -21.19 -28.20
CA GLN A 63 11.67 -20.09 -27.24
C GLN A 63 10.45 -19.21 -27.60
N ASP A 64 10.15 -19.05 -28.90
CA ASP A 64 8.98 -18.31 -29.40
C ASP A 64 7.64 -18.98 -29.06
N HIS A 65 7.63 -20.30 -28.87
CA HIS A 65 6.41 -21.04 -28.52
C HIS A 65 5.96 -20.73 -27.09
N ASP A 66 6.90 -20.72 -26.14
CA ASP A 66 6.62 -20.47 -24.72
C ASP A 66 6.08 -19.04 -24.50
N GLU A 67 6.60 -18.04 -25.20
CA GLU A 67 6.10 -16.67 -25.10
C GLU A 67 4.66 -16.57 -25.63
N GLN A 68 4.35 -17.21 -26.76
CA GLN A 68 2.99 -17.22 -27.31
C GLN A 68 2.00 -17.92 -26.37
N VAL A 69 2.40 -19.04 -25.78
CA VAL A 69 1.59 -19.76 -24.78
C VAL A 69 1.34 -18.89 -23.55
N LEU A 70 2.37 -18.20 -23.04
CA LEU A 70 2.25 -17.27 -21.93
C LEU A 70 1.31 -16.10 -22.24
N ARG A 71 1.43 -15.48 -23.42
CA ARG A 71 0.54 -14.40 -23.86
C ARG A 71 -0.90 -14.88 -24.00
N ARG A 72 -1.11 -16.10 -24.49
CA ARG A 72 -2.45 -16.72 -24.58
C ARG A 72 -3.05 -16.97 -23.19
N LEU A 73 -2.29 -17.58 -22.28
CA LEU A 73 -2.73 -17.81 -20.90
C LEU A 73 -3.04 -16.49 -20.20
N PHE A 74 -2.21 -15.47 -20.40
CA PHE A 74 -2.45 -14.12 -19.91
C PHE A 74 -3.78 -13.55 -20.42
N ALA A 75 -4.05 -13.66 -21.73
CA ALA A 75 -5.28 -13.19 -22.33
C ALA A 75 -6.53 -13.92 -21.80
N GLU A 76 -6.45 -15.24 -21.65
CA GLU A 76 -7.53 -16.06 -21.07
C GLU A 76 -7.78 -15.69 -19.60
N TRP A 77 -6.72 -15.58 -18.79
CA TRP A 77 -6.84 -15.18 -17.39
C TRP A 77 -7.41 -13.76 -17.26
N LYS A 78 -6.90 -12.81 -18.04
CA LYS A 78 -7.44 -11.44 -18.11
C LYS A 78 -8.93 -11.46 -18.48
N CYS A 79 -9.35 -12.27 -19.46
CA CYS A 79 -10.75 -12.42 -19.84
C CYS A 79 -11.61 -12.94 -18.68
N LEU A 80 -11.14 -13.96 -17.95
CA LEU A 80 -11.86 -14.49 -16.78
C LEU A 80 -12.00 -13.43 -15.68
N VAL A 81 -10.91 -12.75 -15.31
CA VAL A 81 -10.92 -11.71 -14.26
C VAL A 81 -11.84 -10.54 -14.63
N GLU A 82 -11.89 -10.15 -15.91
CA GLU A 82 -12.83 -9.11 -16.37
C GLU A 82 -14.30 -9.51 -16.16
N ARG A 83 -14.65 -10.80 -16.21
CA ARG A 83 -16.02 -11.26 -15.89
C ARG A 83 -16.35 -11.03 -14.40
N PHE A 84 -15.37 -11.16 -13.51
CA PHE A 84 -15.51 -10.83 -12.07
C PHE A 84 -15.60 -9.33 -11.78
N ARG A 85 -15.38 -8.47 -12.78
CA ARG A 85 -15.56 -7.02 -12.67
C ARG A 85 -16.91 -6.54 -13.21
N ARG A 86 -17.55 -7.29 -14.12
CA ARG A 86 -18.75 -6.83 -14.85
C ARG A 86 -19.87 -6.47 -13.89
N THR A 87 -20.59 -5.39 -14.22
CA THR A 87 -21.81 -5.01 -13.52
C THR A 87 -22.98 -5.36 -14.41
N THR A 88 -23.79 -6.33 -14.02
CA THR A 88 -25.14 -6.48 -14.56
C THR A 88 -26.05 -5.55 -13.76
N LEU A 89 -26.63 -4.55 -14.42
CA LEU A 89 -27.70 -3.76 -13.84
C LEU A 89 -28.88 -4.71 -13.57
N ARG A 90 -29.17 -4.95 -12.29
CA ARG A 90 -30.31 -5.77 -11.90
C ARG A 90 -31.61 -5.08 -12.31
N SER A 91 -32.52 -5.86 -12.87
CA SER A 91 -33.93 -5.54 -13.10
C SER A 91 -34.86 -6.35 -12.16
N HIS A 92 -34.38 -6.76 -10.98
CA HIS A 92 -35.15 -7.61 -10.05
C HIS A 92 -35.93 -6.77 -9.00
N PRO A 93 -37.18 -7.13 -8.61
CA PRO A 93 -38.11 -6.19 -7.95
C PRO A 93 -38.04 -6.08 -6.42
N SER A 94 -37.20 -6.81 -5.69
CA SER A 94 -37.20 -6.75 -4.22
C SER A 94 -35.80 -6.77 -3.59
N ASP A 95 -35.20 -5.59 -3.50
CA ASP A 95 -34.08 -5.27 -2.60
C ASP A 95 -34.43 -5.41 -1.10
N PHE A 96 -35.69 -5.76 -0.82
CA PHE A 96 -36.29 -5.82 0.50
C PHE A 96 -35.58 -6.75 1.50
N PRO A 97 -35.12 -7.97 1.14
CA PRO A 97 -34.47 -8.86 2.11
C PRO A 97 -33.14 -8.30 2.62
N VAL A 98 -32.31 -7.77 1.72
CA VAL A 98 -31.04 -7.12 2.06
C VAL A 98 -31.30 -5.84 2.85
N PHE A 99 -32.33 -5.06 2.47
CA PHE A 99 -32.74 -3.89 3.24
C PHE A 99 -33.23 -4.25 4.65
N ARG A 100 -33.95 -5.37 4.82
CA ARG A 100 -34.38 -5.87 6.13
C ARG A 100 -33.16 -6.21 7.02
N ARG A 101 -32.09 -6.74 6.43
CA ARG A 101 -30.82 -7.01 7.11
C ARG A 101 -30.08 -5.72 7.50
N ASP A 102 -29.81 -4.86 6.52
CA ASP A 102 -28.84 -3.77 6.64
C ASP A 102 -29.48 -2.40 6.95
N LYS A 103 -30.81 -2.28 6.81
CA LYS A 103 -31.57 -1.02 6.93
C LYS A 103 -31.06 0.10 6.02
N GLY A 104 -30.50 -0.26 4.86
CA GLY A 104 -29.92 0.68 3.90
C GLY A 104 -28.60 1.31 4.37
N VAL A 105 -27.98 0.80 5.43
CA VAL A 105 -26.69 1.26 5.96
C VAL A 105 -25.56 0.57 5.21
N CYS A 106 -24.56 1.34 4.79
CA CYS A 106 -23.36 0.79 4.18
C CYS A 106 -22.59 -0.07 5.20
N CYS A 107 -22.33 -1.33 4.83
CA CYS A 107 -21.69 -2.30 5.71
C CYS A 107 -20.23 -1.93 6.08
N ILE A 108 -19.57 -1.08 5.29
CA ILE A 108 -18.18 -0.65 5.50
C ILE A 108 -18.11 0.62 6.36
N THR A 109 -18.93 1.62 6.06
CA THR A 109 -18.86 2.93 6.74
C THR A 109 -19.77 3.05 7.95
N GLY A 110 -20.79 2.18 8.03
CA GLY A 110 -21.87 2.32 9.00
C GLY A 110 -22.76 3.55 8.75
N ARG A 111 -22.70 4.17 7.55
CA ARG A 111 -23.54 5.34 7.19
C ARG A 111 -24.71 4.93 6.31
N SER A 112 -25.88 5.51 6.57
CA SER A 112 -27.02 5.53 5.66
C SER A 112 -26.97 6.78 4.76
N ARG A 113 -27.93 6.88 3.83
CA ARG A 113 -28.12 8.07 3.00
C ARG A 113 -28.39 9.29 3.88
N LEU A 114 -27.63 10.36 3.68
CA LEU A 114 -27.83 11.64 4.35
C LEU A 114 -28.95 12.42 3.65
N TRP A 115 -29.84 13.04 4.42
CA TRP A 115 -31.00 13.75 3.84
C TRP A 115 -30.61 15.00 3.04
N TRP A 116 -29.47 15.62 3.37
CA TRP A 116 -28.94 16.80 2.69
C TRP A 116 -28.01 16.49 1.51
N ASP A 117 -27.73 15.21 1.24
CA ASP A 117 -26.84 14.81 0.16
C ASP A 117 -27.60 14.73 -1.18
N VAL A 118 -27.85 15.92 -1.73
CA VAL A 118 -28.57 16.12 -3.01
C VAL A 118 -27.81 15.50 -4.18
N LEU A 119 -26.47 15.44 -4.11
CA LEU A 119 -25.62 14.89 -5.16
C LEU A 119 -25.52 13.35 -5.11
N GLY A 120 -26.04 12.71 -4.06
CA GLY A 120 -26.11 11.24 -3.94
C GLY A 120 -24.77 10.56 -3.63
N TRP A 121 -23.84 11.24 -2.97
CA TRP A 121 -22.50 10.74 -2.62
C TRP A 121 -22.54 9.70 -1.49
N SER A 122 -23.52 9.82 -0.61
CA SER A 122 -23.92 8.94 0.48
C SER A 122 -24.97 7.90 0.06
N GLN A 123 -25.36 7.88 -1.22
CA GLN A 123 -26.32 6.89 -1.71
C GLN A 123 -25.74 5.48 -1.56
N THR A 124 -26.49 4.63 -0.90
CA THR A 124 -26.20 3.21 -0.80
C THR A 124 -26.84 2.45 -1.96
N ILE A 125 -26.16 1.40 -2.41
CA ILE A 125 -26.59 0.49 -3.45
C ILE A 125 -26.39 -0.94 -2.98
N ILE A 126 -27.21 -1.84 -3.49
CA ILE A 126 -27.03 -3.27 -3.29
C ILE A 126 -25.98 -3.76 -4.29
N THR A 127 -24.92 -4.35 -3.75
CA THR A 127 -23.73 -4.76 -4.48
C THR A 127 -23.58 -6.28 -4.37
N PRO A 128 -23.52 -7.03 -5.48
CA PRO A 128 -23.22 -8.45 -5.44
C PRO A 128 -21.79 -8.69 -4.94
N ILE A 129 -21.58 -9.72 -4.13
CA ILE A 129 -20.23 -10.15 -3.74
C ILE A 129 -19.47 -10.68 -4.96
N ILE A 130 -20.14 -11.53 -5.74
CA ILE A 130 -19.68 -12.09 -7.02
C ILE A 130 -20.69 -11.65 -8.08
N PRO A 131 -20.27 -11.05 -9.21
CA PRO A 131 -21.19 -10.59 -10.24
C PRO A 131 -22.16 -11.67 -10.73
N ASP A 132 -23.44 -11.32 -10.85
CA ASP A 132 -24.49 -12.24 -11.31
C ASP A 132 -24.22 -12.78 -12.73
N GLY A 133 -23.60 -11.97 -13.60
CA GLY A 133 -23.24 -12.37 -14.97
C GLY A 133 -22.15 -13.43 -15.08
N ILE A 134 -21.58 -13.91 -13.96
CA ILE A 134 -20.69 -15.07 -13.97
C ILE A 134 -21.46 -16.36 -14.26
N ASP A 135 -22.77 -16.41 -14.01
CA ASP A 135 -23.61 -17.58 -14.30
C ASP A 135 -23.53 -18.02 -15.77
N ASP A 136 -23.32 -17.08 -16.69
CA ASP A 136 -23.09 -17.36 -18.12
C ASP A 136 -21.91 -18.30 -18.37
N LEU A 137 -20.92 -18.33 -17.46
CA LEU A 137 -19.78 -19.27 -17.54
C LEU A 137 -20.23 -20.73 -17.36
N PHE A 138 -21.33 -20.98 -16.66
CA PHE A 138 -21.82 -22.33 -16.31
C PHE A 138 -22.96 -22.83 -17.20
N ARG A 139 -23.45 -22.01 -18.13
CA ARG A 139 -24.52 -22.40 -19.07
C ARG A 139 -23.96 -23.34 -20.15
N SER A 140 -24.74 -24.35 -20.53
CA SER A 140 -24.35 -25.34 -21.56
C SER A 140 -24.31 -24.72 -22.96
N ALA A 141 -23.47 -25.30 -23.82
CA ALA A 141 -23.25 -24.93 -25.23
C ALA A 141 -24.54 -24.95 -26.11
N GLU A 142 -25.65 -25.50 -25.62
CA GLU A 142 -26.91 -25.62 -26.38
C GLU A 142 -27.62 -24.28 -26.64
N CYS A 143 -27.17 -23.17 -26.02
CA CYS A 143 -27.77 -21.85 -26.17
C CYS A 143 -26.89 -20.79 -26.86
N MET A 144 -25.69 -21.14 -27.33
CA MET A 144 -24.73 -20.19 -27.93
C MET A 144 -24.60 -20.43 -29.44
N VAL A 145 -24.63 -19.36 -30.24
CA VAL A 145 -24.74 -19.40 -31.72
C VAL A 145 -23.37 -19.61 -32.41
N ASP A 146 -22.25 -19.58 -31.67
CA ASP A 146 -20.87 -19.62 -32.22
C ASP A 146 -20.04 -20.78 -31.62
N PRO A 147 -19.60 -21.77 -32.43
CA PRO A 147 -18.76 -22.89 -31.98
C PRO A 147 -17.42 -22.47 -31.34
N ASN A 148 -16.88 -21.29 -31.71
CA ASN A 148 -15.63 -20.80 -31.12
C ASN A 148 -15.84 -20.23 -29.71
N ALA A 149 -17.05 -19.78 -29.38
CA ALA A 149 -17.37 -19.29 -28.05
C ALA A 149 -17.34 -20.42 -27.01
N ASP A 150 -17.76 -21.63 -27.40
CA ASP A 150 -17.76 -22.82 -26.55
C ASP A 150 -16.34 -23.22 -26.11
N VAL A 151 -15.40 -23.22 -27.06
CA VAL A 151 -13.99 -23.54 -26.80
C VAL A 151 -13.37 -22.53 -25.84
N VAL A 152 -13.65 -21.24 -26.01
CA VAL A 152 -13.16 -20.20 -25.09
C VAL A 152 -13.75 -20.40 -23.69
N GLN A 153 -15.06 -20.64 -23.59
CA GLN A 153 -15.73 -20.84 -22.31
C GLN A 153 -15.21 -22.05 -21.53
N LEU A 154 -14.95 -23.17 -22.22
CA LEU A 154 -14.34 -24.36 -21.62
C LEU A 154 -12.95 -24.07 -21.03
N HIS A 155 -12.11 -23.33 -21.76
CA HIS A 155 -10.79 -22.93 -21.23
C HIS A 155 -10.92 -21.99 -20.02
N LEU A 156 -11.88 -21.07 -20.01
CA LEU A 156 -12.11 -20.18 -18.87
C LEU A 156 -12.61 -20.94 -17.63
N LEU A 157 -13.48 -21.95 -17.82
CA LEU A 157 -13.90 -22.85 -16.74
C LEU A 157 -12.73 -23.68 -16.22
N GLU A 158 -11.88 -24.22 -17.10
CA GLU A 158 -10.66 -24.93 -16.70
C GLU A 158 -9.75 -24.05 -15.85
N LEU A 159 -9.50 -22.80 -16.28
CA LEU A 159 -8.70 -21.85 -15.49
C LEU A 159 -9.35 -21.53 -14.14
N LEU A 160 -10.67 -21.37 -14.09
CA LEU A 160 -11.39 -21.14 -12.84
C LEU A 160 -11.27 -22.36 -11.90
N SER A 161 -11.38 -23.57 -12.43
CA SER A 161 -11.21 -24.83 -11.71
C SER A 161 -9.79 -24.99 -11.19
N VAL A 162 -8.76 -24.64 -11.96
CA VAL A 162 -7.38 -24.65 -11.49
C VAL A 162 -7.19 -23.62 -10.37
N PHE A 163 -7.76 -22.42 -10.54
CA PHE A 163 -7.63 -21.33 -9.57
C PHE A 163 -8.37 -21.61 -8.24
N LEU A 164 -9.58 -22.18 -8.28
CA LEU A 164 -10.43 -22.40 -7.10
C LEU A 164 -10.52 -23.85 -6.61
N THR A 165 -10.15 -24.85 -7.42
CA THR A 165 -10.53 -26.27 -7.35
C THR A 165 -11.94 -26.57 -7.84
N ASP A 166 -12.15 -27.74 -8.48
CA ASP A 166 -13.46 -28.18 -8.99
C ASP A 166 -14.53 -28.17 -7.89
N LYS A 167 -14.17 -28.58 -6.67
CA LYS A 167 -15.09 -28.55 -5.53
C LYS A 167 -15.61 -27.14 -5.24
N GLN A 168 -14.74 -26.13 -5.28
CA GLN A 168 -15.19 -24.74 -5.04
C GLN A 168 -15.92 -24.16 -6.22
N VAL A 169 -15.57 -24.53 -7.45
CA VAL A 169 -16.30 -24.12 -8.66
C VAL A 169 -17.73 -24.65 -8.61
N GLU A 170 -17.92 -25.92 -8.21
CA GLU A 170 -19.26 -26.49 -8.07
C GLU A 170 -20.06 -25.81 -6.94
N LEU A 171 -19.42 -25.52 -5.80
CA LEU A 171 -20.06 -24.74 -4.74
C LEU A 171 -20.42 -23.32 -5.17
N LEU A 172 -19.57 -22.67 -5.98
CA LEU A 172 -19.85 -21.36 -6.55
C LEU A 172 -21.04 -21.43 -7.51
N ARG A 173 -21.07 -22.44 -8.39
CA ARG A 173 -22.17 -22.68 -9.31
C ARG A 173 -23.49 -22.85 -8.57
N LEU A 174 -23.53 -23.75 -7.58
CA LEU A 174 -24.72 -23.99 -6.74
C LEU A 174 -25.17 -22.74 -6.01
N ALA A 175 -24.22 -21.97 -5.46
CA ALA A 175 -24.55 -20.71 -4.81
C ALA A 175 -25.18 -19.72 -5.79
N LEU A 176 -24.63 -19.56 -7.00
CA LEU A 176 -25.16 -18.62 -7.99
C LEU A 176 -26.52 -19.06 -8.55
N SER A 177 -26.71 -20.34 -8.83
CA SER A 177 -27.93 -20.91 -9.43
C SER A 177 -29.08 -21.12 -8.44
N ALA A 178 -28.86 -20.99 -7.14
CA ALA A 178 -29.91 -21.18 -6.13
C ALA A 178 -31.09 -20.23 -6.37
N GLU A 179 -32.31 -20.77 -6.28
CA GLU A 179 -33.55 -19.99 -6.41
C GLU A 179 -33.55 -18.79 -5.44
N PRO A 180 -34.04 -17.61 -5.88
CA PRO A 180 -33.93 -16.38 -5.12
C PRO A 180 -34.91 -16.37 -3.93
N SER A 181 -34.54 -17.05 -2.84
CA SER A 181 -35.16 -16.89 -1.53
C SER A 181 -34.57 -15.67 -0.79
N ASP A 182 -35.31 -15.10 0.18
CA ASP A 182 -34.81 -14.02 1.05
C ASP A 182 -33.44 -14.37 1.66
N PHE A 183 -33.27 -15.64 2.06
CA PHE A 183 -32.02 -16.18 2.60
C PHE A 183 -30.88 -16.07 1.57
N GLU A 184 -31.04 -16.67 0.39
CA GLU A 184 -30.01 -16.70 -0.66
C GLU A 184 -29.66 -15.31 -1.18
N VAL A 185 -30.66 -14.42 -1.31
CA VAL A 185 -30.43 -13.03 -1.68
C VAL A 185 -29.54 -12.34 -0.63
N CYS A 186 -29.83 -12.49 0.66
CA CYS A 186 -28.96 -11.90 1.69
C CYS A 186 -27.53 -12.47 1.65
N ARG A 187 -27.36 -13.77 1.36
CA ARG A 187 -26.03 -14.39 1.25
C ARG A 187 -25.19 -13.84 0.10
N LYS A 188 -25.81 -13.41 -1.00
CA LYS A 188 -25.15 -12.94 -2.24
C LYS A 188 -24.82 -11.45 -2.28
N TYR A 189 -25.60 -10.61 -1.59
CA TYR A 189 -25.53 -9.15 -1.75
C TYR A 189 -25.19 -8.39 -0.46
N LEU A 190 -24.58 -7.22 -0.64
CA LEU A 190 -24.13 -6.28 0.39
C LEU A 190 -24.68 -4.88 0.14
N THR A 191 -25.12 -4.18 1.18
CA THR A 191 -25.40 -2.75 1.09
C THR A 191 -24.10 -1.96 1.23
N MET A 192 -23.72 -1.21 0.20
CA MET A 192 -22.51 -0.38 0.19
C MET A 192 -22.80 1.03 -0.32
N SER A 193 -22.02 2.04 0.09
CA SER A 193 -22.04 3.33 -0.61
C SER A 193 -21.52 3.15 -2.04
N LYS A 194 -21.92 4.01 -2.99
CA LYS A 194 -21.43 3.93 -4.39
C LYS A 194 -19.91 3.88 -4.49
N HIS A 195 -19.20 4.66 -3.66
CA HIS A 195 -17.74 4.69 -3.62
C HIS A 195 -17.15 3.38 -3.07
N ALA A 196 -17.70 2.85 -1.97
CA ALA A 196 -17.29 1.56 -1.41
C ALA A 196 -17.53 0.42 -2.41
N ALA A 197 -18.70 0.41 -3.07
CA ALA A 197 -19.06 -0.60 -4.06
C ALA A 197 -18.11 -0.57 -5.27
N ALA A 198 -17.73 0.62 -5.74
CA ALA A 198 -16.73 0.76 -6.79
C ALA A 198 -15.36 0.22 -6.35
N ALA A 199 -14.86 0.64 -5.19
CA ALA A 199 -13.59 0.15 -4.65
C ALA A 199 -13.58 -1.38 -4.45
N PHE A 200 -14.68 -1.95 -3.98
CA PHE A 200 -14.86 -3.40 -3.80
C PHE A 200 -14.85 -4.15 -5.14
N ARG A 201 -15.63 -3.67 -6.12
CA ARG A 201 -15.70 -4.26 -7.46
C ARG A 201 -14.36 -4.23 -8.19
N GLU A 202 -13.59 -3.17 -8.00
CA GLU A 202 -12.27 -2.98 -8.62
C GLU A 202 -11.13 -3.70 -7.86
N GLY A 203 -11.47 -4.47 -6.80
CA GLY A 203 -10.48 -5.18 -5.99
C GLY A 203 -9.57 -4.27 -5.16
N GLN A 204 -9.90 -2.98 -5.03
CA GLN A 204 -9.15 -2.04 -4.17
C GLN A 204 -9.36 -2.33 -2.69
N ILE A 205 -10.48 -2.96 -2.34
CA ILE A 205 -10.78 -3.44 -1.01
C ILE A 205 -11.41 -4.83 -1.04
N ASN A 206 -11.14 -5.62 -0.02
CA ASN A 206 -11.87 -6.84 0.28
C ASN A 206 -12.18 -6.93 1.77
N LEU A 207 -13.15 -7.77 2.09
CA LEU A 207 -13.55 -8.09 3.44
C LEU A 207 -13.14 -9.52 3.73
N GLN A 208 -12.21 -9.68 4.68
CA GLN A 208 -11.83 -10.99 5.17
C GLN A 208 -12.42 -11.20 6.55
N PRO A 209 -12.89 -12.40 6.86
CA PRO A 209 -13.40 -12.67 8.19
C PRO A 209 -12.26 -12.56 9.24
N ASN A 210 -12.50 -11.86 10.36
CA ASN A 210 -11.50 -11.60 11.41
C ASN A 210 -11.51 -12.69 12.49
N TRP A 211 -11.22 -13.95 12.11
CA TRP A 211 -11.38 -15.12 12.99
C TRP A 211 -10.02 -15.74 13.31
N ASN A 212 -9.93 -16.45 14.43
CA ASN A 212 -8.78 -17.32 14.72
C ASN A 212 -8.76 -18.53 13.76
N ILE A 213 -7.59 -19.17 13.63
CA ILE A 213 -7.21 -20.16 12.61
C ILE A 213 -8.18 -21.37 12.51
N GLU A 214 -8.96 -21.64 13.56
CA GLU A 214 -9.92 -22.74 13.64
C GLU A 214 -11.32 -22.32 13.14
N ARG A 215 -11.52 -22.37 11.82
CA ARG A 215 -12.82 -22.06 11.26
C ARG A 215 -13.83 -23.20 11.44
N ARG A 216 -15.05 -22.89 11.92
CA ARG A 216 -16.27 -23.67 11.65
C ARG A 216 -17.10 -23.03 10.52
N PRO A 217 -17.72 -23.81 9.61
CA PRO A 217 -18.45 -23.27 8.44
C PRO A 217 -19.67 -22.37 8.72
N HIS A 218 -20.14 -22.25 9.97
CA HIS A 218 -21.48 -21.72 10.30
C HIS A 218 -21.48 -20.36 11.02
N GLU A 219 -20.32 -19.76 11.32
CA GLU A 219 -20.26 -18.49 12.07
C GLU A 219 -20.82 -17.28 11.29
N ASP A 220 -20.90 -17.35 9.97
CA ASP A 220 -21.60 -16.35 9.15
C ASP A 220 -23.12 -16.57 9.10
N LEU A 221 -23.64 -17.55 9.85
CA LEU A 221 -25.06 -17.72 10.19
C LEU A 221 -25.39 -17.18 11.58
N GLU A 222 -24.42 -16.57 12.27
CA GLU A 222 -24.68 -15.87 13.53
C GLU A 222 -25.32 -14.49 13.28
N SER A 223 -25.89 -13.91 14.33
CA SER A 223 -26.49 -12.58 14.28
C SER A 223 -25.47 -11.45 14.15
N MET A 224 -24.18 -11.71 14.39
CA MET A 224 -23.10 -10.74 14.32
C MET A 224 -21.80 -11.38 13.88
N CYS A 225 -21.09 -10.75 12.95
CA CYS A 225 -19.76 -11.19 12.52
C CYS A 225 -18.81 -10.00 12.37
N ARG A 226 -17.53 -10.24 12.66
CA ARG A 226 -16.44 -9.27 12.49
C ARG A 226 -15.59 -9.64 11.28
N TYR A 227 -15.35 -8.65 10.44
CA TYR A 227 -14.48 -8.70 9.28
C TYR A 227 -13.30 -7.75 9.47
N ARG A 228 -12.20 -7.97 8.76
CA ARG A 228 -11.16 -6.98 8.51
C ARG A 228 -11.27 -6.50 7.08
N LEU A 229 -11.24 -5.18 6.93
CA LEU A 229 -11.04 -4.53 5.65
C LEU A 229 -9.58 -4.68 5.25
N TRP A 230 -9.31 -5.19 4.05
CA TRP A 230 -7.96 -5.25 3.49
C TRP A 230 -7.91 -4.49 2.17
N ALA A 231 -6.83 -3.77 1.94
CA ALA A 231 -6.51 -3.12 0.68
C ALA A 231 -5.21 -3.72 0.13
N PRO A 232 -5.23 -4.46 -1.00
CA PRO A 232 -4.05 -5.14 -1.55
C PRO A 232 -3.00 -4.16 -2.10
N LEU A 233 -3.45 -2.99 -2.55
CA LEU A 233 -2.62 -1.86 -2.96
C LEU A 233 -3.20 -0.59 -2.32
N PRO A 234 -2.40 0.50 -2.22
CA PRO A 234 -2.90 1.78 -1.75
C PRO A 234 -4.17 2.19 -2.52
N VAL A 235 -5.20 2.53 -1.75
CA VAL A 235 -6.51 2.85 -2.31
C VAL A 235 -6.46 4.26 -2.86
N LEU A 236 -6.58 4.38 -4.18
CA LEU A 236 -6.57 5.66 -4.89
C LEU A 236 -7.80 6.52 -4.61
N VAL A 237 -8.95 5.85 -4.43
CA VAL A 237 -10.18 6.50 -4.02
C VAL A 237 -10.16 6.57 -2.50
N PRO A 238 -10.39 7.74 -1.88
CA PRO A 238 -10.45 7.84 -0.43
C PRO A 238 -11.40 6.78 0.13
N LEU A 239 -10.90 5.98 1.06
CA LEU A 239 -11.77 5.04 1.75
C LEU A 239 -12.86 5.82 2.48
N PRO A 240 -14.11 5.36 2.40
CA PRO A 240 -15.20 6.16 2.89
C PRO A 240 -15.15 6.25 4.42
N ILE A 241 -15.41 7.45 4.94
CA ILE A 241 -15.26 7.77 6.36
C ILE A 241 -16.40 7.12 7.14
N THR A 242 -16.09 6.57 8.34
CA THR A 242 -17.12 6.00 9.22
C THR A 242 -18.11 7.07 9.70
N TYR A 243 -19.29 6.69 10.20
CA TYR A 243 -20.22 7.65 10.82
C TYR A 243 -19.59 8.47 11.97
N GLN A 244 -18.52 7.97 12.59
CA GLN A 244 -17.76 8.62 13.66
C GLN A 244 -16.66 9.56 13.14
N GLY A 245 -16.51 9.74 11.82
CA GLY A 245 -15.48 10.59 11.25
C GLY A 245 -14.09 9.94 11.17
N GLN A 246 -13.99 8.62 11.39
CA GLN A 246 -12.72 7.90 11.33
C GLN A 246 -12.40 7.47 9.89
N SER A 247 -11.15 7.68 9.46
CA SER A 247 -10.63 7.11 8.21
C SER A 247 -10.50 5.60 8.37
N LEU A 248 -10.97 4.86 7.37
CA LEU A 248 -10.73 3.41 7.29
C LEU A 248 -9.41 3.16 6.57
N GLY A 249 -8.66 2.16 7.04
CA GLY A 249 -7.43 1.69 6.44
C GLY A 249 -7.41 0.18 6.29
N SER A 250 -6.37 -0.35 5.65
CA SER A 250 -6.14 -1.79 5.64
C SER A 250 -5.95 -2.29 7.08
N GLY A 251 -6.60 -3.39 7.43
CA GLY A 251 -6.69 -3.95 8.77
C GLY A 251 -7.84 -3.42 9.64
N SER A 252 -8.57 -2.37 9.22
CA SER A 252 -9.68 -1.82 10.02
C SER A 252 -10.78 -2.87 10.28
N PRO A 253 -11.31 -2.95 11.52
CA PRO A 253 -12.38 -3.88 11.84
C PRO A 253 -13.73 -3.38 11.30
N ILE A 254 -14.47 -4.26 10.65
CA ILE A 254 -15.81 -4.03 10.12
C ILE A 254 -16.78 -4.97 10.83
N LYS A 255 -17.85 -4.44 11.41
CA LYS A 255 -18.86 -5.21 12.13
C LYS A 255 -20.15 -5.25 11.32
N MET A 256 -20.65 -6.45 11.04
CA MET A 256 -21.95 -6.65 10.42
C MET A 256 -22.89 -7.35 11.40
N MET A 257 -24.17 -6.98 11.37
CA MET A 257 -25.19 -7.52 12.24
C MET A 257 -26.47 -7.77 11.44
N THR A 258 -27.21 -8.79 11.83
CA THR A 258 -28.55 -9.07 11.29
C THR A 258 -29.57 -9.22 12.43
N PRO A 259 -30.79 -8.69 12.28
CA PRO A 259 -31.87 -8.91 13.24
C PRO A 259 -32.42 -10.34 13.20
N ASP A 260 -32.28 -11.05 12.08
CA ASP A 260 -32.80 -12.41 11.89
C ASP A 260 -31.83 -13.24 11.05
N PRO A 261 -30.97 -14.07 11.67
CA PRO A 261 -30.02 -14.89 10.94
C PRO A 261 -30.66 -15.99 10.08
N LYS A 262 -31.93 -16.36 10.33
CA LYS A 262 -32.62 -17.42 9.58
C LYS A 262 -33.28 -16.90 8.31
N LEU A 263 -33.86 -15.69 8.34
CA LEU A 263 -34.52 -15.10 7.17
C LEU A 263 -33.67 -14.04 6.46
N ALA A 264 -32.71 -13.42 7.16
CA ALA A 264 -31.86 -12.35 6.64
C ALA A 264 -30.39 -12.56 7.07
N PRO A 265 -29.76 -13.70 6.71
CA PRO A 265 -28.41 -14.05 7.17
C PRO A 265 -27.35 -13.03 6.76
N LEU A 266 -26.21 -13.06 7.47
CA LEU A 266 -25.03 -12.32 7.06
C LEU A 266 -24.49 -12.84 5.71
N PRO A 267 -23.71 -12.03 4.98
CA PRO A 267 -23.23 -12.37 3.65
C PRO A 267 -22.32 -13.60 3.67
N SER A 268 -22.29 -14.33 2.54
CA SER A 268 -21.51 -15.55 2.43
C SER A 268 -20.02 -15.30 2.53
N SER A 269 -19.43 -15.78 3.61
CA SER A 269 -17.98 -15.79 3.83
C SER A 269 -17.23 -16.61 2.76
N PHE A 270 -17.88 -17.61 2.15
CA PHE A 270 -17.33 -18.36 1.01
C PHE A 270 -17.21 -17.45 -0.22
N LEU A 271 -18.28 -16.72 -0.57
CA LEU A 271 -18.28 -15.78 -1.70
C LEU A 271 -17.29 -14.64 -1.47
N LEU A 272 -17.22 -14.10 -0.24
CA LEU A 272 -16.22 -13.10 0.15
C LEU A 272 -14.79 -13.66 0.02
N GLY A 273 -14.60 -14.94 0.37
CA GLY A 273 -13.33 -15.64 0.17
C GLY A 273 -12.92 -15.73 -1.29
N ILE A 274 -13.87 -16.03 -2.19
CA ILE A 274 -13.62 -16.02 -3.64
C ILE A 274 -13.27 -14.61 -4.12
N HIS A 275 -14.07 -13.60 -3.76
CA HIS A 275 -13.80 -12.20 -4.14
C HIS A 275 -12.42 -11.74 -3.68
N SER A 276 -12.04 -12.02 -2.43
CA SER A 276 -10.73 -11.71 -1.87
C SER A 276 -9.58 -12.29 -2.71
N ARG A 277 -9.71 -13.52 -3.22
CA ARG A 277 -8.71 -14.15 -4.11
C ARG A 277 -8.57 -13.43 -5.45
N PHE A 278 -9.66 -12.88 -5.99
CA PHE A 278 -9.62 -12.11 -7.24
C PHE A 278 -9.13 -10.67 -7.07
N CYS A 279 -9.02 -10.13 -5.84
CA CYS A 279 -8.74 -8.71 -5.63
C CYS A 279 -7.42 -8.24 -6.20
N HIS A 280 -6.32 -8.99 -6.05
CA HIS A 280 -5.04 -8.61 -6.67
C HIS A 280 -5.14 -8.58 -8.20
N SER A 281 -5.86 -9.54 -8.80
CA SER A 281 -6.10 -9.59 -10.24
C SER A 281 -6.94 -8.41 -10.72
N LEU A 282 -8.07 -8.14 -10.06
CA LEU A 282 -8.98 -7.04 -10.37
C LEU A 282 -8.25 -5.69 -10.25
N LYS A 283 -7.49 -5.50 -9.17
CA LYS A 283 -6.69 -4.29 -8.99
C LYS A 283 -5.61 -4.18 -10.07
N SER A 284 -4.94 -5.27 -10.41
CA SER A 284 -3.91 -5.26 -11.46
C SER A 284 -4.48 -4.89 -12.84
N LEU A 285 -5.74 -5.25 -13.15
CA LEU A 285 -6.42 -4.78 -14.36
C LEU A 285 -6.67 -3.27 -14.34
N GLU A 286 -7.08 -2.72 -13.20
CA GLU A 286 -7.25 -1.27 -13.05
C GLU A 286 -5.92 -0.55 -13.26
N VAL A 287 -4.84 -1.05 -12.65
CA VAL A 287 -3.49 -0.49 -12.80
C VAL A 287 -3.01 -0.56 -14.24
N ASP A 288 -3.20 -1.70 -14.93
CA ASP A 288 -2.85 -1.86 -16.34
C ASP A 288 -3.60 -0.85 -17.23
N ARG A 289 -4.89 -0.61 -16.95
CA ARG A 289 -5.67 0.44 -17.66
C ARG A 289 -5.14 1.84 -17.37
N GLU A 290 -4.79 2.14 -16.12
CA GLU A 290 -4.22 3.44 -15.76
C GLU A 290 -2.88 3.68 -16.45
N MET A 291 -1.99 2.67 -16.44
CA MET A 291 -0.71 2.72 -17.13
C MET A 291 -0.87 2.97 -18.63
N ARG A 292 -1.85 2.33 -19.27
CA ARG A 292 -2.16 2.56 -20.71
C ARG A 292 -2.81 3.91 -20.99
N ALA A 293 -3.60 4.41 -20.04
CA ALA A 293 -4.29 5.71 -20.16
C ALA A 293 -3.35 6.90 -19.92
N ARG A 294 -2.24 6.69 -19.20
CA ARG A 294 -1.18 7.69 -19.07
C ARG A 294 -0.64 8.02 -20.46
N ARG A 295 -0.92 9.24 -20.91
CA ARG A 295 -0.13 9.85 -21.98
C ARG A 295 1.31 9.92 -21.45
N PRO A 296 2.33 9.55 -22.24
CA PRO A 296 3.72 9.78 -21.85
C PRO A 296 3.80 11.24 -21.43
N SER A 297 4.17 11.47 -20.17
CA SER A 297 4.32 12.81 -19.62
C SER A 297 5.17 13.55 -20.64
N LYS A 298 4.59 14.56 -21.31
CA LYS A 298 5.42 15.55 -21.98
C LYS A 298 6.26 16.06 -20.83
N VAL A 299 7.55 15.71 -20.80
CA VAL A 299 8.54 16.25 -19.89
C VAL A 299 8.25 17.74 -19.85
N SER A 300 7.58 18.20 -18.79
CA SER A 300 7.15 19.59 -18.80
C SER A 300 8.45 20.37 -18.74
N THR A 301 8.66 21.24 -19.73
CA THR A 301 9.90 22.00 -19.82
C THR A 301 10.09 22.71 -18.47
N PRO A 302 11.23 22.51 -17.77
CA PRO A 302 11.46 23.01 -16.40
C PRO A 302 11.44 24.54 -16.25
N TRP A 303 11.12 25.27 -17.31
CA TRP A 303 11.39 26.70 -17.44
C TRP A 303 10.54 27.56 -16.50
N LEU A 304 9.24 27.25 -16.31
CA LEU A 304 8.36 28.04 -15.45
C LEU A 304 8.45 27.66 -13.96
N SER A 305 8.77 26.39 -13.64
CA SER A 305 9.03 25.95 -12.26
C SER A 305 10.40 26.39 -11.77
N GLY A 306 11.42 26.33 -12.63
CA GLY A 306 12.79 26.74 -12.33
C GLY A 306 12.90 28.22 -11.98
N LEU A 307 12.26 29.13 -12.73
CA LEU A 307 12.28 30.57 -12.42
C LEU A 307 11.64 30.91 -11.07
N ARG A 308 10.50 30.28 -10.72
CA ARG A 308 9.84 30.47 -9.42
C ARG A 308 10.65 29.87 -8.27
N GLN A 309 11.22 28.68 -8.44
CA GLN A 309 12.11 28.06 -7.44
C GLN A 309 13.37 28.89 -7.23
N THR A 310 13.97 29.45 -8.27
CA THR A 310 15.20 30.24 -8.16
C THR A 310 14.96 31.57 -7.44
N CYS A 311 13.86 32.27 -7.76
CA CYS A 311 13.48 33.50 -7.06
C CYS A 311 13.11 33.24 -5.60
N PHE A 312 12.33 32.19 -5.33
CA PHE A 312 11.97 31.80 -3.96
C PHE A 312 13.20 31.38 -3.15
N ALA A 313 14.11 30.59 -3.71
CA ALA A 313 15.35 30.17 -3.05
C ALA A 313 16.26 31.36 -2.68
N ARG A 314 16.29 32.42 -3.50
CA ARG A 314 17.07 33.64 -3.19
C ARG A 314 16.42 34.52 -2.12
N ALA A 315 15.09 34.62 -2.13
CA ALA A 315 14.37 35.45 -1.16
C ALA A 315 14.14 34.75 0.18
N PHE A 316 14.06 33.41 0.20
CA PHE A 316 13.68 32.63 1.37
C PHE A 316 14.59 32.86 2.60
N PRO A 317 15.94 32.87 2.50
CA PRO A 317 16.80 33.15 3.64
C PRO A 317 16.55 34.54 4.25
N TRP A 318 16.28 35.54 3.42
CA TRP A 318 15.95 36.90 3.86
C TRP A 318 14.61 36.96 4.58
N VAL A 319 13.58 36.34 4.00
CA VAL A 319 12.25 36.26 4.62
C VAL A 319 12.33 35.51 5.96
N ARG A 320 13.05 34.39 6.01
CA ARG A 320 13.31 33.63 7.24
C ARG A 320 14.05 34.46 8.28
N GLY A 321 15.09 35.19 7.87
CA GLY A 321 15.82 36.11 8.73
C GLY A 321 14.92 37.19 9.33
N LEU A 322 14.16 37.90 8.49
CA LEU A 322 13.20 38.92 8.93
C LEU A 322 12.14 38.35 9.87
N TRP A 323 11.63 37.15 9.58
CA TRP A 323 10.65 36.48 10.43
C TRP A 323 11.22 36.12 11.81
N SER A 324 12.50 35.75 11.90
CA SER A 324 13.15 35.43 13.17
C SER A 324 13.21 36.62 14.16
N TYR A 325 13.22 37.86 13.66
CA TYR A 325 13.15 39.08 14.48
C TYR A 325 11.74 39.33 15.03
N PHE A 326 10.71 38.71 14.48
CA PHE A 326 9.36 38.82 15.02
C PHE A 326 9.28 38.13 16.40
N PRO A 327 8.67 38.77 17.43
CA PRO A 327 8.66 38.23 18.79
C PRO A 327 8.12 36.80 18.84
N ARG A 328 8.79 35.93 19.62
CA ARG A 328 8.45 34.50 19.75
C ARG A 328 6.96 34.26 20.03
N ARG A 329 6.38 35.03 20.96
CA ARG A 329 4.93 34.94 21.28
C ARG A 329 4.04 35.25 20.08
N GLY A 330 4.43 36.24 19.26
CA GLY A 330 3.74 36.59 18.03
C GLY A 330 3.85 35.47 16.99
N ARG A 331 5.04 34.89 16.80
CA ARG A 331 5.24 33.75 15.89
C ARG A 331 4.36 32.55 16.27
N VAL A 332 4.35 32.17 17.55
CA VAL A 332 3.50 31.08 18.06
C VAL A 332 2.01 31.36 17.82
N TRP A 333 1.57 32.60 18.06
CA TRP A 333 0.18 32.99 17.77
C TRP A 333 -0.16 32.82 16.28
N VAL A 334 0.73 33.24 15.39
CA VAL A 334 0.57 33.05 13.94
C VAL A 334 0.51 31.56 13.59
N TYR A 335 1.33 30.71 14.18
CA TYR A 335 1.30 29.27 13.93
C TYR A 335 -0.01 28.64 14.37
N ARG A 336 -0.53 29.00 15.55
CA ARG A 336 -1.85 28.53 16.03
C ARG A 336 -2.99 28.99 15.10
N LEU A 337 -2.92 30.21 14.58
CA LEU A 337 -3.85 30.70 13.57
C LEU A 337 -3.76 29.89 12.27
N LEU A 338 -2.54 29.71 11.73
CA LEU A 338 -2.29 28.95 10.51
C LEU A 338 -2.75 27.49 10.62
N LEU A 339 -2.54 26.85 11.78
CA LEU A 339 -3.05 25.50 12.06
C LEU A 339 -4.59 25.47 12.04
N SER A 340 -5.23 26.46 12.64
CA SER A 340 -6.69 26.59 12.67
C SER A 340 -7.31 26.85 11.30
N VAL A 341 -6.61 27.60 10.45
CA VAL A 341 -7.01 27.82 9.05
C VAL A 341 -6.73 26.57 8.21
N GLY A 342 -5.55 25.97 8.40
CA GLY A 342 -5.13 24.76 7.70
C GLY A 342 -6.09 23.59 7.91
N ALA A 343 -6.53 23.36 9.15
CA ALA A 343 -7.49 22.31 9.47
C ALA A 343 -8.89 22.52 8.85
N ARG A 344 -9.23 23.76 8.46
CA ARG A 344 -10.48 24.07 7.74
C ARG A 344 -10.32 23.97 6.23
N MET A 345 -9.13 24.25 5.70
CA MET A 345 -8.86 24.28 4.25
C MET A 345 -8.37 22.96 3.68
N TYR A 346 -7.67 22.17 4.49
CA TYR A 346 -6.93 20.99 4.05
C TYR A 346 -7.21 19.81 4.96
N GLU A 347 -7.22 18.62 4.36
CA GLU A 347 -7.25 17.37 5.11
C GLU A 347 -6.03 17.25 6.03
N LYS A 348 -6.24 16.66 7.20
CA LYS A 348 -5.20 16.48 8.20
C LYS A 348 -4.45 15.17 7.91
N PRO A 349 -3.17 15.21 7.53
CA PRO A 349 -2.43 14.01 7.14
C PRO A 349 -2.15 13.07 8.32
N ASN A 350 -1.81 13.63 9.48
CA ASN A 350 -1.63 12.90 10.73
C ASN A 350 -1.85 13.84 11.92
N PHE A 351 -1.80 13.33 13.15
CA PHE A 351 -2.18 14.12 14.31
C PHE A 351 -1.22 15.25 14.67
N TRP A 352 0.06 15.16 14.28
CA TRP A 352 1.11 16.14 14.58
C TRP A 352 1.51 17.01 13.38
N THR A 353 1.04 16.74 12.16
CA THR A 353 1.42 17.48 10.95
C THR A 353 0.18 18.07 10.29
N GLN A 354 0.25 19.34 9.90
CA GLN A 354 -0.85 20.01 9.22
C GLN A 354 -0.33 20.85 8.05
N ARG A 355 -0.96 20.69 6.88
CA ARG A 355 -0.79 21.62 5.78
C ARG A 355 -1.44 22.94 6.16
N VAL A 356 -0.73 24.05 5.96
CA VAL A 356 -1.25 25.39 6.20
C VAL A 356 -1.11 26.26 4.94
N PRO A 357 -1.73 27.45 4.88
CA PRO A 357 -1.56 28.38 3.76
C PRO A 357 -0.09 28.74 3.47
N PHE A 358 0.13 29.43 2.35
CA PHE A 358 1.46 29.90 1.91
C PHE A 358 2.45 28.80 1.53
N GLY A 359 1.96 27.59 1.26
CA GLY A 359 2.81 26.47 0.87
C GLY A 359 3.70 26.01 2.02
N LEU A 360 3.15 25.93 3.23
CA LEU A 360 3.87 25.49 4.42
C LEU A 360 3.25 24.23 5.02
N TYR A 361 4.08 23.49 5.75
CA TYR A 361 3.67 22.48 6.70
C TYR A 361 4.14 22.88 8.09
N ILE A 362 3.30 22.60 9.08
CA ILE A 362 3.65 22.75 10.50
C ILE A 362 3.53 21.38 11.14
N LYS A 363 4.65 20.88 11.65
CA LYS A 363 4.61 19.83 12.67
C LYS A 363 4.47 20.49 14.03
N HIS A 364 3.54 20.00 14.84
CA HIS A 364 3.30 20.50 16.18
C HIS A 364 2.85 19.39 17.13
N GLY A 365 3.22 19.50 18.39
CA GLY A 365 2.87 18.51 19.39
C GLY A 365 3.09 19.00 20.81
N ARG A 366 2.39 18.40 21.76
CA ARG A 366 2.67 18.62 23.18
C ARG A 366 3.97 17.94 23.57
N MET A 367 4.71 18.55 24.49
CA MET A 367 6.01 18.03 24.95
C MET A 367 7.01 17.85 23.77
N LYS A 368 8.08 17.08 23.97
CA LYS A 368 9.11 16.79 22.96
C LYS A 368 8.66 15.70 21.97
N LEU A 369 7.49 15.86 21.36
CA LEU A 369 6.97 14.93 20.35
C LEU A 369 7.79 14.99 19.04
N ILE A 370 8.29 16.17 18.70
CA ILE A 370 9.12 16.41 17.52
C ILE A 370 10.57 16.09 17.88
N PRO A 371 11.28 15.24 17.11
CA PRO A 371 12.69 14.93 17.38
C PRO A 371 13.56 16.20 17.33
N GLU A 372 14.44 16.36 18.33
CA GLU A 372 15.35 17.52 18.44
C GLU A 372 16.29 17.62 17.24
N GLY A 373 16.66 16.47 16.65
CA GLY A 373 17.53 16.39 15.47
C GLY A 373 16.88 16.80 14.14
N GLU A 374 15.55 16.94 14.06
CA GLU A 374 14.87 17.20 12.77
C GLU A 374 15.22 18.58 12.18
N ALA A 375 15.17 19.64 13.00
CA ALA A 375 15.49 20.99 12.54
C ALA A 375 16.96 21.13 12.09
N PRO A 376 17.97 20.67 12.87
CA PRO A 376 19.36 20.62 12.42
C PRO A 376 19.56 19.77 11.17
N ALA A 377 18.88 18.63 11.03
CA ALA A 377 18.97 17.80 9.83
C ALA A 377 18.53 18.57 8.57
N LEU A 378 17.39 19.26 8.63
CA LEU A 378 16.93 20.09 7.52
C LEU A 378 17.93 21.21 7.17
N GLN A 379 18.60 21.79 8.17
CA GLN A 379 19.64 22.81 7.95
C GLN A 379 20.90 22.24 7.29
N LEU A 380 21.38 21.07 7.72
CA LEU A 380 22.53 20.41 7.09
C LEU A 380 22.24 20.10 5.61
N VAL A 381 21.08 19.50 5.34
CA VAL A 381 20.65 19.17 3.98
C VAL A 381 20.50 20.45 3.14
N GLU A 382 19.94 21.51 3.72
CA GLU A 382 19.79 22.80 3.02
C GLU A 382 21.14 23.42 2.61
N ASN A 383 22.14 23.33 3.49
CA ASN A 383 23.42 24.03 3.33
C ASN A 383 24.45 23.23 2.51
N LEU A 384 24.41 21.90 2.59
CA LEU A 384 25.50 21.05 2.10
C LEU A 384 25.10 20.19 0.89
N THR A 385 23.85 20.24 0.45
CA THR A 385 23.36 19.40 -0.65
C THR A 385 22.44 20.19 -1.59
N ASN A 386 22.23 19.64 -2.79
CA ASN A 386 21.23 20.15 -3.75
C ASN A 386 19.92 19.38 -3.68
N ILE A 387 19.71 18.64 -2.59
CA ILE A 387 18.55 17.79 -2.41
C ILE A 387 17.28 18.66 -2.31
N PRO A 388 16.20 18.29 -3.03
CA PRO A 388 14.88 18.84 -2.80
C PRO A 388 14.29 18.27 -1.49
N ALA A 389 14.52 18.99 -0.38
CA ALA A 389 13.99 18.71 0.95
C ALA A 389 13.23 19.94 1.52
N PRO A 390 12.37 19.77 2.55
CA PRO A 390 11.72 20.90 3.21
C PRO A 390 12.77 21.88 3.72
N ARG A 391 12.55 23.18 3.48
CA ARG A 391 13.40 24.22 4.05
C ARG A 391 12.81 24.64 5.39
N LEU A 392 13.64 24.65 6.42
CA LEU A 392 13.25 25.06 7.75
C LEU A 392 12.94 26.57 7.74
N VAL A 393 11.68 26.91 8.05
CA VAL A 393 11.25 28.29 8.27
C VAL A 393 11.54 28.68 9.71
N ASP A 394 11.15 27.82 10.66
CA ASP A 394 11.30 28.10 12.08
C ASP A 394 11.17 26.83 12.93
N PHE A 395 11.81 26.86 14.10
CA PHE A 395 11.65 25.85 15.15
C PHE A 395 11.46 26.57 16.49
N VAL A 396 10.29 26.37 17.09
CA VAL A 396 9.91 27.03 18.34
C VAL A 396 9.40 26.01 19.34
N ASP A 397 10.11 25.86 20.44
CA ASP A 397 9.57 25.29 21.67
C ASP A 397 8.75 26.40 22.38
N ASP A 398 7.62 26.09 22.99
CA ASP A 398 6.72 26.96 23.76
C ASP A 398 6.37 26.31 25.11
N ASN A 399 7.34 25.62 25.72
CA ASN A 399 7.29 24.85 26.98
C ASN A 399 6.32 23.67 26.96
N ASP A 400 5.06 23.91 26.58
CA ASP A 400 4.01 22.91 26.46
C ASP A 400 3.90 22.34 25.04
N TYR A 401 4.35 23.08 24.03
CA TYR A 401 4.22 22.74 22.61
C TYR A 401 5.48 23.04 21.81
N THR A 402 5.84 22.14 20.91
CA THR A 402 6.89 22.39 19.91
C THR A 402 6.24 22.64 18.55
N TYR A 403 6.79 23.56 17.76
CA TYR A 403 6.40 23.88 16.39
C TYR A 403 7.63 23.81 15.48
N LEU A 404 7.58 22.93 14.49
CA LEU A 404 8.53 22.88 13.38
C LEU A 404 7.81 23.33 12.11
N VAL A 405 8.20 24.48 11.59
CA VAL A 405 7.58 25.12 10.42
C VAL A 405 8.51 24.97 9.24
N MET A 406 8.00 24.41 8.14
CA MET A 406 8.80 24.08 6.97
C MET A 406 8.02 24.29 5.66
N THR A 407 8.74 24.42 4.56
CA THR A 407 8.14 24.58 3.23
C THR A 407 7.48 23.28 2.74
N ARG A 408 6.35 23.41 2.05
CA ARG A 408 5.75 22.33 1.27
C ARG A 408 6.52 22.11 -0.03
N LEU A 409 6.67 20.84 -0.40
CA LEU A 409 7.26 20.42 -1.67
C LEU A 409 6.18 19.94 -2.65
N PRO A 410 6.43 20.03 -3.97
CA PRO A 410 5.55 19.48 -5.00
C PRO A 410 5.67 17.94 -5.09
N GLY A 411 4.75 17.33 -5.84
CA GLY A 411 4.68 15.88 -6.01
C GLY A 411 3.69 15.17 -5.08
N ARG A 412 3.52 13.88 -5.34
CA ARG A 412 2.68 12.95 -4.55
C ARG A 412 3.56 11.91 -3.86
N PRO A 413 3.13 11.33 -2.74
CA PRO A 413 3.87 10.23 -2.12
C PRO A 413 4.04 9.05 -3.08
N LEU A 414 5.24 8.47 -3.15
CA LEU A 414 5.59 7.31 -3.96
C LEU A 414 4.65 6.12 -3.71
N MET A 415 4.18 5.97 -2.47
CA MET A 415 3.21 4.95 -2.10
C MET A 415 1.97 4.95 -3.01
N GLN A 416 1.55 6.12 -3.50
CA GLN A 416 0.36 6.26 -4.34
C GLN A 416 0.61 5.96 -5.82
N GLU A 417 1.86 5.90 -6.27
CA GLU A 417 2.22 5.92 -7.69
C GLU A 417 3.16 4.76 -8.09
N LEU A 418 3.85 4.12 -7.13
CA LEU A 418 4.83 3.07 -7.45
C LEU A 418 4.26 1.90 -8.24
N TYR A 419 3.01 1.54 -7.99
CA TYR A 419 2.38 0.42 -8.68
C TYR A 419 2.04 0.77 -10.14
N THR A 420 1.96 2.04 -10.54
CA THR A 420 1.71 2.44 -11.94
C THR A 420 3.00 2.77 -12.70
N MET A 421 4.16 2.75 -12.04
CA MET A 421 5.45 2.95 -12.71
C MET A 421 5.85 1.72 -13.53
N SER A 422 6.25 1.95 -14.76
CA SER A 422 6.90 0.97 -15.64
C SER A 422 8.31 0.58 -15.12
N TYR A 423 8.88 -0.52 -15.62
CA TYR A 423 10.24 -0.92 -15.24
C TYR A 423 11.30 0.14 -15.57
N PRO A 424 11.33 0.75 -16.77
CA PRO A 424 12.30 1.82 -17.05
C PRO A 424 12.15 3.04 -16.13
N GLU A 425 10.92 3.42 -15.78
CA GLU A 425 10.67 4.50 -14.82
C GLU A 425 11.19 4.13 -13.43
N ARG A 426 10.97 2.89 -12.97
CA ARG A 426 11.51 2.40 -11.69
C ARG A 426 13.05 2.44 -11.68
N THR A 427 13.70 2.01 -12.75
CA THR A 427 15.16 2.08 -12.88
C THR A 427 15.68 3.51 -12.86
N ALA A 428 15.05 4.41 -13.62
CA ALA A 428 15.41 5.83 -13.59
C ALA A 428 15.23 6.44 -12.19
N PHE A 429 14.14 6.07 -11.51
CA PHE A 429 13.85 6.52 -10.16
C PHE A 429 14.80 5.94 -9.12
N ALA A 430 15.23 4.68 -9.25
CA ALA A 430 16.26 4.07 -8.42
C ALA A 430 17.59 4.83 -8.55
N ASN A 431 17.93 5.28 -9.77
CA ASN A 431 19.10 6.12 -9.98
C ASN A 431 18.97 7.49 -9.29
N ASP A 432 17.78 8.10 -9.30
CA ASP A 432 17.52 9.35 -8.58
C ASP A 432 17.70 9.18 -7.06
N ILE A 433 17.15 8.09 -6.49
CA ILE A 433 17.32 7.76 -5.07
C ILE A 433 18.80 7.54 -4.76
N ARG A 434 19.55 6.82 -5.61
CA ARG A 434 20.97 6.60 -5.41
C ARG A 434 21.75 7.91 -5.38
N ALA A 435 21.46 8.83 -6.30
CA ALA A 435 22.07 10.16 -6.34
C ALA A 435 21.73 11.00 -5.10
N PHE A 436 20.51 10.87 -4.57
CA PHE A 436 20.11 11.47 -3.30
C PHE A 436 20.91 10.90 -2.12
N ILE A 437 20.95 9.57 -1.97
CA ILE A 437 21.66 8.91 -0.87
C ILE A 437 23.15 9.28 -0.90
N GLN A 438 23.77 9.32 -2.08
CA GLN A 438 25.16 9.72 -2.21
C GLN A 438 25.42 11.17 -1.75
N GLN A 439 24.49 12.09 -2.02
CA GLN A 439 24.61 13.46 -1.50
C GLN A 439 24.52 13.51 0.02
N LEU A 440 23.62 12.73 0.64
CA LEU A 440 23.56 12.65 2.10
C LEU A 440 24.85 12.06 2.68
N LYS A 441 25.38 10.99 2.08
CA LYS A 441 26.62 10.35 2.54
C LYS A 441 27.82 11.30 2.56
N ASN A 442 27.82 12.32 1.70
CA ASN A 442 28.88 13.32 1.61
C ASN A 442 28.77 14.43 2.67
N ILE A 443 27.70 14.47 3.48
CA ILE A 443 27.60 15.41 4.61
C ILE A 443 28.59 14.94 5.69
N PRO A 444 29.62 15.75 6.02
CA PRO A 444 30.65 15.34 6.96
C PRO A 444 30.10 15.32 8.40
N ASN A 445 30.43 14.27 9.14
CA ASN A 445 30.18 14.25 10.58
C ASN A 445 31.21 15.13 11.31
N THR A 446 30.78 16.31 11.76
CA THR A 446 31.60 17.23 12.56
C THR A 446 31.43 17.04 14.06
N ASN A 447 30.62 16.06 14.49
CA ASN A 447 30.34 15.80 15.89
C ASN A 447 31.43 14.90 16.51
N LYS A 448 31.43 14.83 17.84
CA LYS A 448 32.38 13.97 18.58
C LYS A 448 32.03 12.48 18.46
N SER A 449 30.74 12.18 18.47
CA SER A 449 30.22 10.82 18.45
C SER A 449 30.09 10.30 17.02
N ALA A 450 30.41 9.03 16.81
CA ALA A 450 30.27 8.39 15.50
C ALA A 450 28.80 8.32 15.07
N ILE A 451 27.93 7.76 15.91
CA ILE A 451 26.50 7.57 15.62
C ILE A 451 25.69 8.50 16.52
N CYS A 452 25.02 9.47 15.92
CA CYS A 452 24.33 10.55 16.61
C CYS A 452 23.29 11.22 15.70
N ASP A 453 22.41 12.04 16.27
CA ASP A 453 21.53 12.89 15.46
C ASP A 453 22.32 13.99 14.72
N ALA A 454 21.62 14.80 13.93
CA ALA A 454 22.23 15.88 13.15
C ALA A 454 23.00 16.94 13.98
N ASN A 455 22.78 17.01 15.30
CA ASN A 455 23.41 17.97 16.22
C ASN A 455 24.33 17.27 17.25
N GLY A 456 24.69 16.01 17.04
CA GLY A 456 25.59 15.25 17.92
C GLY A 456 24.92 14.64 19.15
N GLY A 457 23.59 14.74 19.26
CA GLY A 457 22.78 14.19 20.36
C GLY A 457 22.32 12.75 20.13
N PRO A 458 21.48 12.20 21.03
CA PRO A 458 20.88 10.88 20.88
C PRO A 458 20.01 10.78 19.63
N VAL A 459 20.18 9.70 18.87
CA VAL A 459 19.36 9.42 17.69
C VAL A 459 17.92 9.09 18.08
N PHE A 460 16.97 9.47 17.22
CA PHE A 460 15.58 9.03 17.26
C PHE A 460 15.30 8.18 16.02
N ASP A 461 14.80 6.96 16.22
CA ASP A 461 14.40 6.08 15.12
C ASP A 461 13.39 5.04 15.63
N TYR A 462 12.28 4.86 14.91
CA TYR A 462 11.23 3.88 15.25
C TYR A 462 11.73 2.43 15.40
N ARG A 463 12.87 2.09 14.81
CA ARG A 463 13.55 0.79 14.88
C ARG A 463 14.40 0.64 16.15
N LEU A 464 14.65 1.69 16.93
CA LEU A 464 15.41 1.58 18.18
C LEU A 464 14.54 1.11 19.36
N PRO A 465 15.12 0.40 20.36
CA PRO A 465 14.42 0.17 21.63
C PRO A 465 14.05 1.50 22.26
N GLY A 466 12.77 1.68 22.64
CA GLY A 466 12.30 2.97 23.19
C GLY A 466 12.32 4.16 22.20
N ARG A 467 12.63 3.92 20.91
CA ARG A 467 12.71 4.91 19.82
C ARG A 467 13.80 5.99 19.95
N ARG A 468 14.64 5.93 20.98
CA ARG A 468 15.73 6.89 21.21
C ARG A 468 16.94 6.17 21.80
N GLY A 469 18.14 6.49 21.36
CA GLY A 469 19.38 5.89 21.85
C GLY A 469 20.62 6.73 21.60
N GLY A 470 21.70 6.44 22.32
CA GLY A 470 23.00 7.10 22.12
C GLY A 470 23.09 8.50 22.74
N PRO A 471 23.98 9.38 22.24
CA PRO A 471 24.86 9.16 21.09
C PRO A 471 25.91 8.08 21.36
N PHE A 472 26.36 7.36 20.33
CA PHE A 472 27.31 6.25 20.44
C PHE A 472 28.67 6.62 19.86
N GLN A 473 29.75 6.19 20.51
CA GLN A 473 31.12 6.47 20.07
C GLN A 473 31.57 5.53 18.96
N SER A 474 30.92 4.37 18.82
CA SER A 474 31.26 3.38 17.80
C SER A 474 30.04 2.59 17.33
N GLU A 475 30.18 1.92 16.18
CA GLU A 475 29.19 0.96 15.68
C GLU A 475 28.99 -0.23 16.62
N ALA A 476 30.04 -0.65 17.35
CA ALA A 476 29.94 -1.74 18.33
C ALA A 476 28.97 -1.39 19.47
N GLU A 477 29.09 -0.19 20.04
CA GLU A 477 28.18 0.31 21.08
C GLU A 477 26.73 0.42 20.58
N PHE A 478 26.56 0.84 19.32
CA PHE A 478 25.25 0.88 18.68
C PHE A 478 24.66 -0.52 18.50
N ASN A 479 25.44 -1.48 18.02
CA ASN A 479 25.01 -2.87 17.85
C ASN A 479 24.64 -3.51 19.19
N ASP A 480 25.42 -3.29 20.26
CA ASP A 480 25.09 -3.74 21.61
C ASP A 480 23.76 -3.16 22.12
N PHE A 481 23.43 -1.92 21.74
CA PHE A 481 22.15 -1.31 22.10
C PHE A 481 20.98 -1.86 21.28
N VAL A 482 21.16 -2.12 19.99
CA VAL A 482 20.09 -2.57 19.09
C VAL A 482 19.78 -4.06 19.25
N ILE A 483 20.80 -4.88 19.52
CA ILE A 483 20.71 -6.33 19.69
C ILE A 483 20.38 -6.64 21.16
N THR A 484 19.09 -6.73 21.47
CA THR A 484 18.64 -6.96 22.85
C THR A 484 18.77 -8.41 23.32
N GLN A 485 19.04 -9.35 22.41
CA GLN A 485 19.20 -10.78 22.71
C GLN A 485 20.37 -11.35 21.91
N GLU A 486 21.36 -11.91 22.61
CA GLU A 486 22.62 -12.39 22.03
C GLU A 486 22.44 -13.43 20.92
N ARG A 487 21.40 -14.26 21.00
CA ARG A 487 21.10 -15.29 20.00
C ARG A 487 20.81 -14.75 18.59
N PHE A 488 20.53 -13.45 18.45
CA PHE A 488 20.32 -12.79 17.15
C PHE A 488 21.56 -12.05 16.66
N ARG A 489 22.70 -12.17 17.35
CA ARG A 489 23.96 -11.61 16.86
C ARG A 489 24.50 -12.48 15.73
N GLU A 490 24.42 -11.94 14.53
CA GLU A 490 25.01 -12.49 13.30
C GLU A 490 26.43 -11.97 13.03
N PRO A 491 27.27 -12.68 12.23
CA PRO A 491 28.63 -12.26 11.88
C PRO A 491 28.74 -10.88 11.22
N CYS A 492 27.69 -10.42 10.54
CA CYS A 492 27.67 -9.10 9.91
C CYS A 492 27.77 -7.95 10.93
N HIS A 493 27.34 -8.15 12.19
CA HIS A 493 27.45 -7.12 13.24
C HIS A 493 28.88 -6.87 13.72
N SER A 494 29.82 -7.73 13.35
CA SER A 494 31.25 -7.54 13.61
C SER A 494 31.98 -6.85 12.44
N ARG A 495 31.29 -6.57 11.33
CA ARG A 495 31.86 -5.81 10.21
C ARG A 495 31.93 -4.33 10.57
N HIS A 496 32.91 -3.65 10.00
CA HIS A 496 33.03 -2.20 10.11
C HIS A 496 32.40 -1.54 8.89
N HIS A 497 31.38 -0.72 9.13
CA HIS A 497 30.73 0.06 8.10
C HIS A 497 31.16 1.52 8.16
N SER A 498 31.09 2.20 7.02
CA SER A 498 31.23 3.65 7.02
C SER A 498 30.04 4.28 7.75
N ILE A 499 30.32 5.20 8.68
CA ILE A 499 29.28 5.99 9.33
C ILE A 499 29.03 7.25 8.52
N CYS A 500 27.80 7.43 8.06
CA CYS A 500 27.42 8.51 7.15
C CYS A 500 26.10 9.13 7.58
N PHE A 501 25.83 10.35 7.13
CA PHE A 501 24.52 10.97 7.34
C PHE A 501 23.47 10.22 6.50
N THR A 502 22.41 9.74 7.13
CA THR A 502 21.30 9.01 6.53
C THR A 502 19.98 9.70 6.86
N HIS A 503 18.98 9.49 6.01
CA HIS A 503 17.61 9.92 6.29
C HIS A 503 16.95 8.99 7.33
N ALA A 504 17.27 7.68 7.29
CA ALA A 504 16.79 6.67 8.22
C ALA A 504 15.24 6.58 8.33
N ASP A 505 14.52 7.00 7.29
CA ASP A 505 13.07 6.76 7.17
C ASP A 505 12.59 6.99 5.72
N LEU A 506 13.33 6.46 4.74
CA LEU A 506 12.95 6.51 3.33
C LEU A 506 11.81 5.54 3.00
N ASN A 507 10.71 5.62 3.75
CA ASN A 507 9.49 4.90 3.41
C ASN A 507 8.76 5.60 2.25
N PRO A 508 7.92 4.88 1.48
CA PRO A 508 7.30 5.45 0.28
C PRO A 508 6.28 6.57 0.54
N ASN A 509 5.91 6.89 1.79
CA ASN A 509 5.14 8.11 2.08
C ASN A 509 6.02 9.37 2.14
N ASN A 510 7.30 9.19 2.45
CA ASN A 510 8.29 10.25 2.63
C ASN A 510 9.03 10.61 1.33
N ILE A 511 8.87 9.80 0.29
CA ILE A 511 9.45 10.02 -1.04
C ILE A 511 8.36 10.62 -1.93
N LEU A 512 8.57 11.83 -2.46
CA LEU A 512 7.64 12.48 -3.39
C LEU A 512 8.06 12.27 -4.84
N ILE A 513 7.10 11.93 -5.69
CA ILE A 513 7.26 11.74 -7.12
C ILE A 513 6.46 12.78 -7.91
N GLU A 514 7.02 13.25 -9.01
CA GLU A 514 6.37 14.11 -9.99
C GLU A 514 6.84 13.69 -11.39
N GLU A 515 5.90 13.50 -12.32
CA GLU A 515 6.20 13.07 -13.70
C GLU A 515 7.09 11.82 -13.81
N GLY A 516 6.95 10.87 -12.88
CA GLY A 516 7.73 9.61 -12.88
C GLY A 516 9.16 9.73 -12.35
N ARG A 517 9.55 10.90 -11.81
CA ARG A 517 10.89 11.19 -11.28
C ARG A 517 10.85 11.66 -9.84
N LEU A 518 11.98 11.53 -9.14
CA LEU A 518 12.09 12.00 -7.75
C LEU A 518 11.86 13.52 -7.70
N SER A 519 10.79 13.94 -7.03
CA SER A 519 10.45 15.35 -6.84
C SER A 519 11.13 15.91 -5.60
N ALA A 520 10.97 15.21 -4.47
CA ALA A 520 11.49 15.63 -3.18
C ALA A 520 11.47 14.50 -2.15
N ILE A 521 12.21 14.66 -1.06
CA ILE A 521 12.15 13.77 0.11
C ILE A 521 11.80 14.60 1.34
N VAL A 522 10.91 14.09 2.18
CA VAL A 522 10.37 14.77 3.36
C VAL A 522 10.50 13.92 4.62
N ASP A 523 10.31 14.54 5.78
CA ASP A 523 10.32 13.89 7.10
C ASP A 523 11.70 13.40 7.57
N PHE A 524 12.57 14.35 7.88
CA PHE A 524 13.93 14.10 8.40
C PHE A 524 13.95 13.85 9.92
N GLY A 525 12.83 13.41 10.51
CA GLY A 525 12.72 13.21 11.96
C GLY A 525 13.65 12.13 12.52
N CYS A 526 13.99 11.13 11.70
CA CYS A 526 14.93 10.06 12.08
C CYS A 526 16.37 10.31 11.59
N ALA A 527 16.60 11.39 10.84
CA ALA A 527 17.87 11.63 10.17
C ALA A 527 19.02 11.86 11.16
N GLY A 528 20.20 11.35 10.81
CA GLY A 528 21.37 11.38 11.68
C GLY A 528 22.54 10.62 11.05
N TYR A 529 23.60 10.45 11.80
CA TYR A 529 24.77 9.68 11.41
C TYR A 529 24.61 8.22 11.86
N TYR A 530 24.59 7.30 10.91
CA TYR A 530 24.38 5.86 11.14
C TYR A 530 25.33 5.03 10.25
N PRO A 531 25.52 3.73 10.55
CA PRO A 531 26.13 2.81 9.61
C PRO A 531 25.43 2.85 8.25
N GLU A 532 26.18 2.80 7.16
CA GLU A 532 25.63 3.00 5.82
C GLU A 532 24.57 1.97 5.39
N TYR A 533 24.57 0.77 5.98
CA TYR A 533 23.54 -0.25 5.75
C TYR A 533 22.18 0.17 6.31
N TRP A 534 22.16 1.05 7.31
CA TRP A 534 20.96 1.44 8.06
C TRP A 534 19.92 2.09 7.14
N GLU A 535 20.33 2.88 6.14
CA GLU A 535 19.40 3.48 5.17
C GLU A 535 18.59 2.40 4.42
N TYR A 536 19.24 1.30 4.02
CA TYR A 536 18.60 0.20 3.30
C TYR A 536 17.68 -0.61 4.21
N THR A 537 18.20 -1.09 5.34
CA THR A 537 17.44 -1.95 6.25
C THR A 537 16.25 -1.21 6.85
N LYS A 538 16.42 0.09 7.15
CA LYS A 538 15.36 0.94 7.66
C LYS A 538 14.27 1.23 6.62
N ALA A 539 14.63 1.44 5.36
CA ALA A 539 13.65 1.55 4.29
C ALA A 539 12.79 0.27 4.18
N MET A 540 13.39 -0.92 4.38
CA MET A 540 12.66 -2.19 4.39
C MET A 540 11.78 -2.35 5.65
N PHE A 541 12.27 -1.95 6.83
CA PHE A 541 11.51 -2.00 8.09
C PHE A 541 10.18 -1.23 8.03
N SER A 542 10.14 -0.09 7.33
CA SER A 542 8.94 0.76 7.22
C SER A 542 7.95 0.30 6.13
N THR A 543 8.14 -0.88 5.53
CA THR A 543 7.32 -1.41 4.42
C THR A 543 6.47 -2.68 4.67
N PRO A 544 6.19 -3.16 5.91
CA PRO A 544 5.49 -4.43 6.07
C PRO A 544 4.09 -4.35 5.45
N GLY A 545 3.82 -5.23 4.47
CA GLY A 545 2.52 -5.31 3.80
C GLY A 545 2.34 -4.41 2.57
N LEU A 546 3.38 -3.73 2.09
CA LEU A 546 3.38 -3.10 0.78
C LEU A 546 3.62 -4.13 -0.34
N ASP A 547 3.20 -3.77 -1.55
CA ASP A 547 3.58 -4.50 -2.77
C ASP A 547 5.10 -4.70 -2.84
N SER A 548 5.51 -5.89 -3.28
CA SER A 548 6.90 -6.27 -3.59
C SER A 548 7.63 -5.28 -4.50
N SER A 549 6.92 -4.41 -5.22
CA SER A 549 7.50 -3.33 -6.01
C SER A 549 8.45 -2.41 -5.22
N PHE A 550 8.16 -2.09 -3.96
CA PHE A 550 9.04 -1.19 -3.18
C PHE A 550 10.33 -1.87 -2.71
N PRO A 551 10.27 -3.07 -2.11
CA PRO A 551 11.48 -3.85 -1.85
C PRO A 551 12.33 -4.10 -3.10
N GLN A 552 11.70 -4.38 -4.25
CA GLN A 552 12.42 -4.55 -5.52
C GLN A 552 13.13 -3.26 -5.96
N LEU A 553 12.46 -2.10 -5.86
CA LEU A 553 13.06 -0.81 -6.17
C LEU A 553 14.29 -0.54 -5.29
N PHE A 554 14.20 -0.77 -3.98
CA PHE A 554 15.34 -0.54 -3.08
C PHE A 554 16.45 -1.57 -3.27
N LYS A 555 16.11 -2.82 -3.61
CA LYS A 555 17.11 -3.79 -4.07
C LYS A 555 17.85 -3.29 -5.32
N GLU A 556 17.18 -2.60 -6.23
CA GLU A 556 17.83 -1.97 -7.39
C GLU A 556 18.71 -0.77 -6.99
N VAL A 557 18.31 0.00 -5.98
CA VAL A 557 19.11 1.13 -5.43
C VAL A 557 20.43 0.62 -4.85
N PHE A 558 20.38 -0.41 -3.99
CA PHE A 558 21.53 -0.91 -3.21
C PHE A 558 22.24 -2.13 -3.85
N GLY A 559 21.65 -2.78 -4.85
CA GLY A 559 22.18 -3.99 -5.46
C GLY A 559 22.21 -5.17 -4.48
N ASP A 560 23.31 -5.92 -4.48
CA ASP A 560 23.56 -7.02 -3.54
C ASP A 560 24.23 -6.57 -2.23
N SER A 561 24.49 -5.26 -2.07
CA SER A 561 25.06 -4.71 -0.84
C SER A 561 24.10 -4.90 0.34
N PHE A 562 24.68 -5.14 1.51
CA PHE A 562 23.99 -5.19 2.80
C PHE A 562 22.92 -6.29 2.96
N ARG A 563 23.02 -7.37 2.17
CA ARG A 563 22.06 -8.48 2.22
C ARG A 563 22.09 -9.23 3.56
N ASP A 564 23.28 -9.45 4.12
CA ASP A 564 23.42 -10.16 5.40
C ASP A 564 22.86 -9.30 6.54
N GLU A 565 23.13 -8.01 6.49
CA GLU A 565 22.67 -6.99 7.44
C GLU A 565 21.14 -6.88 7.40
N LEU A 566 20.52 -6.89 6.21
CA LEU A 566 19.06 -6.95 6.07
C LEU A 566 18.48 -8.23 6.69
N ASN A 567 19.06 -9.40 6.40
CA ASN A 567 18.58 -10.66 6.97
C ASN A 567 18.70 -10.67 8.51
N ALA A 568 19.79 -10.16 9.06
CA ALA A 568 19.99 -10.04 10.50
C ALA A 568 18.96 -9.09 11.13
N GLU A 569 18.70 -7.95 10.47
CA GLU A 569 17.68 -6.99 10.89
C GLU A 569 16.27 -7.59 10.86
N GLU A 570 15.89 -8.32 9.80
CA GLU A 570 14.59 -9.00 9.70
C GLU A 570 14.36 -9.98 10.86
N GLN A 571 15.39 -10.72 11.28
CA GLN A 571 15.30 -11.59 12.46
C GLN A 571 15.01 -10.80 13.74
N LEU A 572 15.65 -9.64 13.91
CA LEU A 572 15.44 -8.75 15.05
C LEU A 572 14.04 -8.12 15.05
N TRP A 573 13.44 -7.85 13.88
CA TRP A 573 12.10 -7.27 13.77
C TRP A 573 11.01 -8.23 14.26
N CYS A 574 11.10 -9.50 13.86
CA CYS A 574 10.11 -10.53 14.17
C CYS A 574 10.01 -10.87 15.67
N HIS A 575 11.07 -10.61 16.43
CA HIS A 575 11.21 -11.06 17.83
C HIS A 575 11.25 -9.92 18.85
N ARG A 576 10.88 -8.71 18.44
CA ARG A 576 10.57 -7.66 19.40
C ARG A 576 9.30 -8.05 20.13
N SER A 577 9.48 -8.42 21.41
CA SER A 577 8.40 -8.61 22.37
C SER A 577 7.38 -7.47 22.23
N PRO A 578 6.07 -7.77 22.12
CA PRO A 578 5.07 -6.74 22.33
C PRO A 578 5.25 -6.28 23.78
N PHE A 579 5.40 -4.98 23.97
CA PHE A 579 4.61 -4.40 25.05
C PHE A 579 3.16 -4.37 24.58
#